data_AF-A0A4P6L6N8-F1
#
_entry.id   AF-A0A4P6L6N8-F1
#
_cell.length_a   1.000
_cell.length_b   1.000
_cell.length_c   1.000
_cell.angle_alpha   90.00
_cell.angle_beta   90.00
_cell.angle_gamma   90.00
#
_symmetry.space_group_name_H-M   'P 1'
#
loop_
_entity.id
_entity.type
_entity.pdbx_description
1 polymer ?
#
loop_
_entity_poly.entity_id
_entity_poly.type
_entity_poly.pdbx_seq_one_letter_code
_entity_poly.pdbx_strand_id
1 'polypeptide(L)' 'MATYEQIRSDVQAKHGVYVQNCWIAHVKELNGLTPRPATNRRSLDARVKSCPAEVRPIIEASMRRFDMI' A
#
# COMPACT_ATOMS: atom_id res chain seq x y z
N MET A 1 4.42 -10.12 -8.61
CA MET A 1 4.21 -8.98 -7.67
C MET A 1 2.72 -8.84 -7.44
N ALA A 2 2.26 -8.90 -6.18
CA ALA A 2 0.82 -8.82 -5.91
C ALA A 2 0.24 -7.47 -6.35
N THR A 3 -0.91 -7.55 -7.00
CA THR A 3 -1.62 -6.36 -7.48
C THR A 3 -2.25 -5.60 -6.32
N TYR A 4 -2.59 -4.33 -6.55
CA TYR A 4 -3.29 -3.52 -5.55
C TYR A 4 -4.61 -4.16 -5.12
N GLU A 5 -5.31 -4.83 -6.04
CA GLU A 5 -6.55 -5.54 -5.76
C GLU A 5 -6.33 -6.77 -4.88
N GLN A 6 -5.28 -7.56 -5.12
CA GLN A 6 -4.97 -8.71 -4.27
C GLN A 6 -4.66 -8.31 -2.83
N ILE A 7 -3.88 -7.24 -2.63
CA ILE A 7 -3.57 -6.72 -1.30
C ILE A 7 -4.85 -6.20 -0.62
N ARG A 8 -5.68 -5.44 -1.35
CA ARG A 8 -6.95 -4.93 -0.81
C ARG A 8 -7.89 -6.06 -0.39
N SER A 9 -8.01 -7.11 -1.19
CA SER A 9 -8.85 -8.27 -0.88
C SER A 9 -8.31 -9.09 0.29
N ASP A 10 -6.99 -9.33 0.41
CA ASP A 10 -6.41 -10.05 1.56
C ASP A 10 -6.60 -9.26 2.87
N VAL A 11 -6.36 -7.95 2.83
CA VAL A 11 -6.57 -7.06 3.98
C VAL A 11 -8.05 -7.06 4.40
N GLN A 12 -8.98 -6.94 3.44
CA GLN A 12 -10.40 -6.95 3.73
C GLN A 12 -10.86 -8.32 4.28
N ALA A 13 -10.39 -9.43 3.72
CA ALA A 13 -10.75 -10.77 4.15
C ALA A 13 -10.26 -11.08 5.58
N LYS A 14 -9.10 -10.56 5.98
CA LYS A 14 -8.50 -10.84 7.29
C LYS A 14 -8.88 -9.86 8.38
N HIS A 15 -8.80 -8.58 8.06
CA HIS A 15 -8.93 -7.51 9.05
C HIS A 15 -10.30 -6.83 8.97
N GLY A 16 -11.10 -7.10 7.92
CA GLY A 16 -12.36 -6.41 7.67
C GLY A 16 -12.18 -4.93 7.31
N VAL A 17 -10.94 -4.47 7.11
CA VAL A 17 -10.62 -3.06 6.87
C VAL A 17 -10.50 -2.82 5.37
N TYR A 18 -11.09 -1.71 4.93
CA TYR A 18 -10.92 -1.23 3.57
C TYR A 18 -9.68 -0.35 3.46
N VAL A 19 -8.68 -0.79 2.69
CA VAL A 19 -7.48 -0.01 2.41
C VAL A 19 -7.54 0.68 1.04
N GLN A 20 -7.10 1.93 0.98
CA GLN A 20 -7.00 2.68 -0.28
C GLN A 20 -5.68 2.40 -1.00
N ASN A 21 -5.69 2.49 -2.33
CA ASN A 21 -4.49 2.28 -3.15
C ASN A 21 -3.35 3.24 -2.79
N CYS A 22 -3.66 4.47 -2.36
CA CYS A 22 -2.67 5.44 -1.91
C CYS A 22 -1.91 4.99 -0.65
N TRP A 23 -2.58 4.28 0.26
CA TRP A 23 -1.96 3.71 1.46
C TRP A 23 -1.05 2.55 1.10
N ILE A 24 -1.50 1.66 0.21
CA ILE A 24 -0.69 0.53 -0.27
C ILE A 24 0.58 1.05 -0.97
N ALA A 25 0.45 2.06 -1.83
CA ALA A 25 1.59 2.66 -2.52
C ALA A 25 2.57 3.34 -1.54
N HIS A 26 2.06 3.98 -0.48
CA HIS A 26 2.90 4.54 0.58
C HIS A 26 3.69 3.45 1.30
N VAL A 27 3.02 2.38 1.74
CA VAL A 27 3.67 1.27 2.45
C VAL A 27 4.69 0.55 1.57
N LYS A 28 4.42 0.38 0.26
CA LYS A 28 5.42 -0.14 -0.70
C LYS A 28 6.69 0.72 -0.70
N GLU A 29 6.54 2.03 -0.84
CA GLU A 29 7.68 2.95 -0.86
C GLU A 29 8.46 2.94 0.46
N LEU A 30 7.76 2.88 1.61
CA LEU A 30 8.39 2.77 2.94
C LEU A 30 9.22 1.49 3.11
N ASN A 31 8.83 0.42 2.43
CA ASN A 31 9.55 -0.85 2.44
C ASN A 31 10.55 -0.97 1.27
N GLY A 32 10.88 0.13 0.59
CA GLY A 32 11.85 0.14 -0.51
C GLY A 32 11.33 -0.42 -1.84
N LEU A 33 10.06 -0.83 -1.91
CA LEU A 33 9.39 -1.19 -3.16
C LEU A 33 8.98 0.09 -3.87
N THR A 34 9.82 0.60 -4.77
CA THR A 34 9.53 1.81 -5.54
C THR A 34 8.29 1.58 -6.42
N PRO A 35 7.11 2.16 -6.10
CA PRO A 35 6.00 2.07 -7.01
C PRO A 35 6.36 2.87 -8.26
N ARG A 36 6.15 2.31 -9.46
CA ARG A 36 6.30 3.08 -10.70
C ARG A 36 5.51 4.39 -10.57
N PRO A 37 6.10 5.55 -10.87
CA PRO A 37 5.40 6.82 -10.75
C PRO A 37 4.14 6.77 -11.63
N ALA A 38 2.99 7.06 -11.03
CA ALA A 38 1.75 7.14 -11.78
C ALA A 38 1.88 8.25 -12.84
N THR A 39 1.48 7.98 -14.08
CA THR A 39 1.60 8.91 -15.22
C THR A 39 0.94 10.28 -14.97
N ASN A 40 -0.09 10.32 -14.10
CA ASN A 40 -0.81 11.54 -13.73
C ASN A 40 -0.24 12.27 -12.50
N ARG A 41 0.99 11.95 -12.07
CA ARG A 41 1.62 12.55 -10.89
C ARG A 41 2.28 13.89 -11.26
N ARG A 42 1.54 14.99 -11.07
CA ARG A 42 2.03 16.38 -11.28
C ARG A 42 3.03 16.86 -10.22
N SER A 43 3.07 16.24 -9.04
CA SER A 43 3.97 16.61 -7.94
C SER A 43 4.52 15.37 -7.25
N LEU A 44 5.86 15.26 -7.21
CA LEU A 44 6.59 14.21 -6.48
C LEU A 44 6.73 14.52 -4.98
N ASP A 45 6.61 15.80 -4.62
CA ASP A 45 7.13 16.35 -3.37
C ASP A 45 6.12 16.35 -2.20
N ALA A 46 4.82 16.44 -2.48
CA ALA A 46 3.79 16.56 -1.45
C ALA A 46 2.84 15.35 -1.46
N ARG A 47 3.05 14.39 -0.55
CA ARG A 47 2.01 13.40 -0.23
C ARG A 47 0.93 14.08 0.61
N VAL A 48 -0.16 14.46 -0.04
CA VAL A 48 -1.31 15.16 0.55
C VAL A 48 -2.00 14.38 1.68
N LYS A 49 -1.80 13.06 1.78
CA LYS A 49 -2.41 12.21 2.83
C LYS A 49 -1.36 11.38 3.55
N SER A 50 -1.20 11.64 4.84
CA SER A 50 -0.56 10.73 5.79
C SER A 50 -1.32 9.39 5.79
N CYS A 51 -0.59 8.28 5.66
CA CYS A 51 -1.18 6.96 5.84
C CYS A 51 -1.42 6.76 7.34
N PRO A 52 -2.61 6.32 7.78
CA PRO A 52 -2.84 6.03 9.19
C PRO A 52 -1.82 4.99 9.69
N ALA A 53 -1.22 5.25 10.86
CA ALA A 53 -0.22 4.34 11.42
C ALA A 53 -0.78 2.93 11.67
N GLU A 54 -2.10 2.83 11.90
CA GLU A 54 -2.82 1.59 12.18
C GLU A 54 -2.98 0.69 10.94
N VAL A 55 -3.07 1.26 9.73
CA VAL A 55 -3.23 0.47 8.49
C VAL A 55 -1.90 -0.02 7.91
N ARG A 56 -0.79 0.61 8.32
CA ARG A 56 0.56 0.22 7.90
C ARG A 56 0.89 -1.25 8.24
N PRO A 57 0.78 -1.73 9.49
CA PRO A 57 1.10 -3.11 9.84
C PRO A 57 0.16 -4.11 9.15
N ILE A 58 -1.09 -3.71 8.88
CA ILE A 58 -2.07 -4.53 8.17
C ILE A 58 -1.61 -4.77 6.72
N ILE A 59 -1.21 -3.71 6.03
CA ILE A 59 -0.71 -3.79 4.65
C ILE A 59 0.63 -4.55 4.60
N GLU A 60 1.54 -4.31 5.55
CA GLU A 60 2.82 -5.05 5.66
C GLU A 60 2.59 -6.55 5.88
N ALA A 61 1.63 -6.94 6.72
CA ALA A 61 1.29 -8.35 6.93
C ALA A 61 0.79 -9.03 5.64
N SER A 62 -0.02 -8.35 4.84
CA SER A 62 -0.42 -8.84 3.51
C SER A 62 0.77 -8.88 2.54
N MET A 63 1.63 -7.86 2.51
CA MET A 63 2.82 -7.83 1.64
C MET A 63 3.80 -8.96 1.94
N ARG A 64 4.06 -9.26 3.22
CA ARG A 64 4.88 -10.41 3.65
C ARG A 64 4.32 -11.73 3.15
N ARG A 65 3.00 -11.90 3.18
CA ARG A 65 2.36 -13.12 2.65
C ARG A 65 2.52 -13.29 1.15
N PHE A 66 2.53 -12.18 0.44
CA PHE A 66 2.73 -12.16 -1.01
C PHE A 66 4.21 -12.17 -1.40
N ASP A 67 5.12 -12.41 -0.46
CA ASP A 67 6.57 -12.47 -0.66
C ASP A 67 7.11 -11.18 -1.34
N MET A 68 6.50 -10.04 -0.99
CA MET A 68 6.88 -8.73 -1.55
C MET A 68 7.96 -8.03 -0.72
N ILE A 69 8.03 -8.35 0.58
CA ILE A 69 8.94 -7.78 1.59
C ILE A 69 9.35 -8.86 2.57
#